data_AF-A0A2N7PNU8-F1
#
_entry.id   AF-A0A2N7PNU8-F1
#
_cell.length_a   1.000
_cell.length_b   1.000
_cell.length_c   1.000
_cell.angle_alpha   90.00
_cell.angle_beta   90.00
_cell.angle_gamma   90.00
#
_symmetry.space_group_name_H-M   'P 1'
#
loop_
_entity.id
_entity.type
_entity.pdbx_description
1 polymer ?
#
loop_
_entity_poly.entity_id
_entity_poly.type
_entity_poly.pdbx_seq_one_letter_code
_entity_poly.pdbx_strand_id
1 'polypeptide(L)'
;MIETKTLKQIEKKLEEDISKEIELIKNEIFFIIDKDLDIYFLKEFVKQYPRKLLKEKAEILLDTLLNYLMKEILEKIKSMHLDHQYEFFKENLRDKIRVKALSENGSFKPQLIKIKEEESLLDKTITAMPGIAVSAGGIIATVAIPETLPLKAIPAVSTLVGPIYVIKKLKDKHKRLKNLWKKQVNSYLKLAKDDLKKWLLDVEKIFLKDWESFYKKVSSSSLQSAMDKSDINYAKIKNI
;
A
#
# COMPACT_ATOMS: atom_id res chain seq x y z
N MET A 1 7.95 -28.48 -11.82
CA MET A 1 7.13 -27.30 -12.20
C MET A 1 5.92 -27.20 -11.27
N ILE A 2 5.50 -25.99 -10.85
CA ILE A 2 4.26 -25.82 -10.06
C ILE A 2 3.06 -26.04 -10.99
N GLU A 3 2.04 -26.75 -10.51
CA GLU A 3 0.87 -27.05 -11.33
C GLU A 3 0.03 -25.80 -11.57
N THR A 4 -0.49 -25.64 -12.79
CA THR A 4 -1.33 -24.50 -13.17
C THR A 4 -2.57 -24.36 -12.27
N LYS A 5 -3.12 -25.48 -11.79
CA LYS A 5 -4.26 -25.48 -10.86
C LYS A 5 -3.87 -24.86 -9.52
N THR A 6 -2.70 -25.19 -9.00
CA THR A 6 -2.15 -24.65 -7.75
C THR A 6 -1.85 -23.16 -7.88
N LEU A 7 -1.26 -22.73 -9.00
CA LEU A 7 -1.00 -21.30 -9.25
C LEU A 7 -2.31 -20.50 -9.23
N LYS A 8 -3.36 -20.96 -9.92
CA LYS A 8 -4.68 -20.32 -9.86
C LYS A 8 -5.27 -20.26 -8.45
N GLN A 9 -4.99 -21.25 -7.59
CA GLN A 9 -5.43 -21.21 -6.20
C GLN A 9 -4.64 -20.19 -5.37
N ILE A 10 -3.34 -20.06 -5.61
CA ILE A 10 -2.48 -19.03 -5.00
C ILE A 10 -2.94 -17.64 -5.43
N GLU A 11 -3.14 -17.41 -6.73
CA GLU A 11 -3.65 -16.14 -7.28
C GLU A 11 -4.99 -15.76 -6.64
N LYS A 12 -5.91 -16.71 -6.49
CA LYS A 12 -7.20 -16.48 -5.85
C LYS A 12 -7.05 -16.09 -4.37
N LYS A 13 -6.25 -16.82 -3.60
CA LYS A 13 -5.97 -16.50 -2.19
C LYS A 13 -5.31 -15.12 -2.06
N LEU A 14 -4.37 -14.81 -2.96
CA LEU A 14 -3.71 -13.53 -2.99
C LEU A 14 -4.70 -12.39 -3.28
N GLU A 15 -5.66 -12.60 -4.19
CA GLU A 15 -6.71 -11.61 -4.46
C GLU A 15 -7.62 -11.35 -3.26
N GLU A 16 -7.94 -12.39 -2.49
CA GLU A 16 -8.66 -12.27 -1.22
C GLU A 16 -7.83 -11.48 -0.19
N ASP A 17 -6.54 -11.80 -0.06
CA ASP A 17 -5.65 -11.13 0.91
C ASP A 17 -5.38 -9.66 0.52
N ILE A 18 -5.19 -9.36 -0.76
CA ILE A 18 -5.14 -7.98 -1.28
C ILE A 18 -6.43 -7.25 -0.90
N SER A 19 -7.59 -7.87 -1.11
CA SER A 19 -8.87 -7.23 -0.82
C SER A 19 -9.02 -6.90 0.67
N LYS A 20 -8.62 -7.81 1.56
CA LYS A 20 -8.62 -7.60 3.01
C LYS A 20 -7.69 -6.44 3.40
N GLU A 21 -6.46 -6.42 2.90
CA GLU A 21 -5.50 -5.35 3.24
C GLU A 21 -5.98 -3.98 2.74
N ILE A 22 -6.55 -3.90 1.54
CA ILE A 22 -7.14 -2.66 1.03
C ILE A 22 -8.33 -2.19 1.88
N GLU A 23 -9.15 -3.12 2.38
CA GLU A 23 -10.25 -2.81 3.27
C GLU A 23 -9.76 -2.30 4.65
N LEU A 24 -8.71 -2.92 5.20
CA LEU A 24 -8.07 -2.44 6.44
C LEU A 24 -7.51 -1.03 6.27
N ILE A 25 -6.76 -0.76 5.18
CA ILE A 25 -6.26 0.57 4.84
C ILE A 25 -7.42 1.58 4.78
N LYS A 26 -8.50 1.23 4.06
CA LYS A 26 -9.68 2.09 3.93
C LYS A 26 -10.31 2.41 5.29
N ASN A 27 -10.51 1.38 6.12
CA ASN A 27 -11.16 1.53 7.42
C ASN A 27 -10.34 2.42 8.35
N GLU A 28 -9.01 2.25 8.36
CA GLU A 28 -8.10 3.08 9.15
C GLU A 28 -8.12 4.54 8.70
N ILE A 29 -8.02 4.79 7.40
CA ILE A 29 -8.07 6.15 6.84
C ILE A 29 -9.42 6.80 7.17
N PHE A 30 -10.52 6.07 6.99
CA PHE A 30 -11.86 6.61 7.22
C PHE A 30 -12.10 6.92 8.68
N PHE A 31 -11.60 6.07 9.59
CA PHE A 31 -11.63 6.32 11.02
C PHE A 31 -10.96 7.64 11.39
N ILE A 32 -9.77 7.91 10.84
CA ILE A 32 -9.03 9.16 11.11
C ILE A 32 -9.74 10.37 10.50
N ILE A 33 -10.24 10.26 9.26
CA ILE A 33 -11.01 11.35 8.60
C ILE A 33 -12.26 11.73 9.42
N ASP A 34 -12.92 10.75 10.05
CA ASP A 34 -14.12 10.99 10.85
C ASP A 34 -13.86 11.67 12.19
N LYS A 35 -12.62 11.63 12.70
CA LYS A 35 -12.26 12.33 13.93
C LYS A 35 -12.41 13.84 13.77
N ASP A 36 -12.72 14.51 14.88
CA ASP A 36 -12.82 15.97 14.92
C ASP A 36 -11.42 16.60 15.03
N LEU A 37 -10.64 16.43 13.96
CA LEU A 37 -9.27 16.93 13.82
C LEU A 37 -9.24 18.15 12.90
N ASP A 38 -8.15 18.90 13.01
CA ASP A 38 -7.87 20.05 12.16
C ASP A 38 -7.95 19.68 10.66
N ILE A 39 -8.56 20.57 9.88
CA ILE A 39 -8.86 20.30 8.47
C ILE A 39 -7.60 20.33 7.59
N TYR A 40 -6.59 21.12 7.95
CA TYR A 40 -5.31 21.14 7.24
C TYR A 40 -4.51 19.87 7.54
N PHE A 41 -4.50 19.43 8.80
CA PHE A 41 -3.96 18.13 9.18
C PHE A 41 -4.62 17.01 8.38
N LEU A 42 -5.95 16.96 8.34
CA LEU A 42 -6.67 15.92 7.59
C LEU A 42 -6.39 15.98 6.09
N LYS A 43 -6.21 17.19 5.51
CA LYS A 43 -5.83 17.34 4.10
C LYS A 43 -4.48 16.70 3.81
N GLU A 44 -3.45 17.01 4.59
CA GLU A 44 -2.11 16.45 4.40
C GLU A 44 -2.06 14.94 4.71
N PHE A 45 -2.81 14.52 5.74
CA PHE A 45 -3.02 13.11 6.05
C PHE A 45 -3.57 12.35 4.83
N VAL A 46 -4.65 12.83 4.20
CA VAL A 46 -5.24 12.16 3.03
C VAL A 46 -4.31 12.16 1.82
N LYS A 47 -3.44 13.17 1.66
CA LYS A 47 -2.47 13.22 0.56
C LYS A 47 -1.37 12.17 0.70
N GLN A 48 -0.85 11.98 1.91
CA GLN A 48 0.40 11.22 2.12
C GLN A 48 0.16 9.83 2.73
N TYR A 49 -0.72 9.72 3.71
CA TYR A 49 -0.85 8.53 4.54
C TYR A 49 -1.36 7.30 3.77
N PRO A 50 -2.38 7.40 2.89
CA PRO A 50 -2.86 6.22 2.15
C PRO A 50 -1.75 5.58 1.30
N ARG A 51 -0.90 6.42 0.69
CA ARG A 51 0.24 5.98 -0.12
C ARG A 51 1.28 5.24 0.72
N LYS A 52 1.60 5.78 1.90
CA LYS A 52 2.54 5.18 2.84
C LYS A 52 2.07 3.79 3.28
N LEU A 53 0.82 3.70 3.76
CA LEU A 53 0.25 2.44 4.24
C LEU A 53 0.18 1.39 3.15
N LEU A 54 -0.22 1.81 1.94
CA LEU A 54 -0.28 0.91 0.80
C LEU A 54 1.10 0.34 0.44
N LYS A 55 2.18 1.12 0.55
CA LYS A 55 3.55 0.62 0.37
C LYS A 55 3.91 -0.43 1.42
N GLU A 56 3.65 -0.14 2.70
CA GLU A 56 3.91 -1.09 3.80
C GLU A 56 3.13 -2.39 3.62
N LYS A 57 1.84 -2.30 3.25
CA LYS A 57 1.02 -3.49 2.99
C LYS A 57 1.45 -4.26 1.74
N ALA A 58 1.98 -3.57 0.72
CA ALA A 58 2.53 -4.24 -0.46
C ALA A 58 3.75 -5.10 -0.10
N GLU A 59 4.61 -4.66 0.81
CA GLU A 59 5.75 -5.44 1.29
C GLU A 59 5.30 -6.69 2.06
N ILE A 60 4.26 -6.58 2.89
CA ILE A 60 3.67 -7.73 3.59
C ILE A 60 3.06 -8.73 2.58
N LEU A 61 2.32 -8.24 1.58
CA LEU A 61 1.69 -9.09 0.56
C LEU A 61 2.74 -9.78 -0.33
N LEU A 62 3.87 -9.12 -0.60
CA LEU A 62 5.02 -9.73 -1.25
C LEU A 62 5.54 -10.91 -0.44
N ASP A 63 5.77 -10.73 0.86
CA ASP A 63 6.23 -11.81 1.73
C ASP A 63 5.21 -12.97 1.76
N THR A 64 3.91 -12.66 1.80
CA THR A 64 2.83 -13.66 1.72
C THR A 64 2.85 -14.44 0.42
N LEU A 65 2.95 -13.77 -0.73
CA LEU A 65 3.07 -14.41 -2.04
C LEU A 65 4.28 -15.35 -2.10
N LEU A 66 5.46 -14.85 -1.69
CA LEU A 66 6.68 -15.64 -1.69
C LEU A 66 6.56 -16.87 -0.78
N ASN A 67 5.89 -16.74 0.36
CA ASN A 67 5.64 -17.87 1.26
C ASN A 67 4.67 -18.90 0.65
N TYR A 68 3.62 -18.47 -0.06
CA TYR A 68 2.74 -19.38 -0.80
C TYR A 68 3.50 -20.17 -1.87
N LEU A 69 4.31 -19.49 -2.69
CA LEU A 69 5.11 -20.14 -3.73
C LEU A 69 6.18 -21.07 -3.13
N MET A 70 6.87 -20.63 -2.08
CA MET A 70 7.89 -21.42 -1.41
C MET A 70 7.32 -22.69 -0.78
N LYS A 71 6.11 -22.64 -0.23
CA LYS A 71 5.45 -23.85 0.31
C LYS A 71 5.35 -24.95 -0.74
N GLU A 72 4.85 -24.61 -1.94
CA GLU A 72 4.71 -25.56 -3.05
C GLU A 72 6.06 -26.07 -3.57
N ILE A 73 7.08 -25.21 -3.59
CA ILE A 73 8.42 -25.62 -4.01
C ILE A 73 9.07 -26.54 -3.00
N LEU A 74 8.97 -26.22 -1.70
CA LEU A 74 9.58 -27.01 -0.63
C LEU A 74 9.03 -28.44 -0.60
N GLU A 75 7.74 -28.62 -0.90
CA GLU A 75 7.15 -29.96 -1.04
C GLU A 75 7.80 -30.76 -2.17
N LYS A 76 8.11 -30.11 -3.31
CA LYS A 76 8.81 -30.76 -4.43
C LYS A 76 10.28 -31.03 -4.10
N ILE A 77 10.97 -30.07 -3.50
CA ILE A 77 12.39 -30.20 -3.11
C ILE A 77 12.59 -31.36 -2.12
N LYS A 78 11.67 -31.56 -1.17
CA LYS A 78 11.75 -32.67 -0.20
C LYS A 78 11.84 -34.05 -0.85
N SER A 79 11.26 -34.23 -2.04
CA SER A 79 11.32 -35.48 -2.80
C SER A 79 12.59 -35.66 -3.65
N MET A 80 13.46 -34.65 -3.72
CA MET A 80 14.70 -34.70 -4.50
C MET A 80 15.87 -35.29 -3.71
N HIS A 81 16.94 -35.66 -4.43
CA HIS A 81 18.21 -36.07 -3.82
C HIS A 81 18.77 -35.01 -2.87
N LEU A 82 19.45 -35.42 -1.80
CA LEU A 82 19.97 -34.52 -0.76
C LEU A 82 20.87 -33.40 -1.33
N ASP A 83 21.70 -33.71 -2.31
CA ASP A 83 22.56 -32.71 -2.97
C ASP A 83 21.74 -31.60 -3.63
N HIS A 84 20.62 -31.95 -4.27
CA HIS A 84 19.72 -30.97 -4.90
C HIS A 84 18.99 -30.11 -3.86
N GLN A 85 18.63 -30.69 -2.71
CA GLN A 85 18.06 -29.94 -1.60
C GLN A 85 19.06 -28.92 -1.06
N TYR A 86 20.31 -29.34 -0.86
CA TYR A 86 21.37 -28.46 -0.37
C TYR A 86 21.65 -27.30 -1.33
N GLU A 87 21.74 -27.57 -2.64
CA GLU A 87 21.91 -26.53 -3.65
C GLU A 87 20.72 -25.56 -3.71
N PHE A 88 19.49 -26.04 -3.50
CA PHE A 88 18.31 -25.17 -3.41
C PHE A 88 18.43 -24.17 -2.25
N PHE A 89 18.84 -24.63 -1.06
CA PHE A 89 18.99 -23.77 0.10
C PHE A 89 20.12 -22.75 -0.06
N LYS A 90 21.22 -23.11 -0.74
CA LYS A 90 22.27 -22.14 -1.10
C LYS A 90 21.78 -21.07 -2.06
N GLU A 91 20.93 -21.44 -3.02
CA GLU A 91 20.43 -20.51 -4.03
C GLU A 91 19.60 -19.39 -3.39
N ASN A 92 18.96 -19.64 -2.24
CA ASN A 92 18.14 -18.69 -1.48
C ASN A 92 17.20 -17.85 -2.37
N LEU A 93 16.40 -18.56 -3.18
CA LEU A 93 15.53 -17.98 -4.20
C LEU A 93 14.57 -16.93 -3.62
N ARG A 94 13.99 -17.22 -2.45
CA ARG A 94 13.05 -16.33 -1.75
C ARG A 94 13.67 -14.95 -1.52
N ASP A 95 14.86 -14.91 -0.91
CA ASP A 95 15.49 -13.64 -0.55
C ASP A 95 16.01 -12.89 -1.78
N LYS A 96 16.53 -13.60 -2.80
CA LYS A 96 16.92 -12.98 -4.07
C LYS A 96 15.76 -12.24 -4.72
N ILE A 97 14.60 -12.89 -4.82
CA ILE A 97 13.40 -12.28 -5.41
C ILE A 97 12.89 -11.13 -4.55
N ARG A 98 12.87 -11.31 -3.22
CA ARG A 98 12.46 -10.26 -2.28
C ARG A 98 13.32 -9.00 -2.41
N VAL A 99 14.64 -9.13 -2.38
CA VAL A 99 15.57 -8.01 -2.53
C VAL A 99 15.38 -7.31 -3.87
N LYS A 100 15.20 -8.08 -4.95
CA LYS A 100 14.94 -7.52 -6.28
C LYS A 100 13.62 -6.75 -6.33
N ALA A 101 12.55 -7.31 -5.76
CA ALA A 101 11.23 -6.69 -5.71
C ALA A 101 11.18 -5.45 -4.79
N LEU A 102 12.09 -5.33 -3.82
CA LEU A 102 12.19 -4.16 -2.93
C LEU A 102 13.25 -3.14 -3.37
N SER A 103 13.99 -3.42 -4.44
CA SER A 103 14.97 -2.49 -5.00
C SER A 103 14.33 -1.19 -5.51
N GLU A 104 15.14 -0.16 -5.71
CA GLU A 104 14.67 1.15 -6.17
C GLU A 104 13.84 1.07 -7.47
N ASN A 105 14.20 0.16 -8.37
CA ASN A 105 13.51 -0.03 -9.65
C ASN A 105 12.43 -1.12 -9.61
N GLY A 106 12.46 -2.01 -8.61
CA GLY A 106 11.50 -3.11 -8.47
C GLY A 106 10.33 -2.82 -7.52
N SER A 107 10.51 -1.87 -6.59
CA SER A 107 9.54 -1.58 -5.53
C SER A 107 8.19 -1.09 -6.06
N PHE A 108 7.13 -1.48 -5.36
CA PHE A 108 5.80 -0.96 -5.61
C PHE A 108 5.75 0.54 -5.32
N LYS A 109 5.48 1.34 -6.36
CA LYS A 109 5.40 2.81 -6.28
C LYS A 109 3.97 3.27 -6.51
N PRO A 110 3.13 3.30 -5.48
CA PRO A 110 1.76 3.75 -5.63
C PRO A 110 1.70 5.21 -6.06
N GLN A 111 0.74 5.50 -6.94
CA GLN A 111 0.52 6.84 -7.48
C GLN A 111 0.19 7.84 -6.35
N LEU A 112 0.41 9.12 -6.61
CA LEU A 112 0.01 10.19 -5.71
C LEU A 112 -1.51 10.35 -5.73
N ILE A 113 -2.12 10.50 -4.55
CA ILE A 113 -3.53 10.88 -4.43
C ILE A 113 -3.68 12.31 -4.97
N LYS A 114 -4.53 12.47 -5.99
CA LYS A 114 -4.96 13.79 -6.48
C LYS A 114 -6.19 14.21 -5.71
N ILE A 115 -6.01 14.99 -4.65
CA ILE A 115 -7.13 15.66 -3.97
C ILE A 115 -7.55 16.84 -4.83
N LYS A 116 -8.80 16.88 -5.31
CA LYS A 116 -9.35 18.12 -5.88
C LYS A 116 -9.46 19.14 -4.76
N GLU A 117 -8.70 20.22 -4.88
CA GLU A 117 -8.78 21.35 -3.96
C GLU A 117 -10.03 22.16 -4.30
N GLU A 118 -11.05 22.09 -3.45
CA GLU A 118 -12.04 23.17 -3.42
C GLU A 118 -11.44 24.34 -2.64
N GLU A 119 -10.52 25.08 -3.28
CA GLU A 119 -9.92 26.33 -2.72
C GLU A 119 -11.02 27.27 -2.21
N SER A 120 -12.18 27.29 -2.88
CA SER A 120 -13.32 28.13 -2.47
C SER A 120 -13.93 27.79 -1.11
N LEU A 121 -13.72 26.59 -0.56
CA LEU A 121 -14.28 26.21 0.74
C LEU A 121 -13.37 26.60 1.90
N LEU A 122 -12.05 26.48 1.76
CA LEU A 122 -11.07 26.80 2.80
C LEU A 122 -10.92 28.32 2.96
N ASP A 123 -10.74 29.07 1.86
CA ASP A 123 -10.53 30.53 1.91
C ASP A 123 -11.76 31.30 2.41
N LYS A 124 -12.97 30.79 2.11
CA LYS A 124 -14.23 31.37 2.60
C LYS A 124 -14.51 31.08 4.07
N THR A 125 -13.69 30.25 4.72
CA THR A 125 -13.78 29.99 6.16
C THR A 125 -13.10 31.12 6.93
N ILE A 126 -11.96 31.58 6.41
CA ILE A 126 -11.16 32.69 6.94
C ILE A 126 -11.89 34.03 6.76
N THR A 127 -12.59 34.22 5.63
CA THR A 127 -13.32 35.47 5.34
C THR A 127 -14.72 35.56 5.96
N ALA A 128 -15.29 34.46 6.48
CA ALA A 128 -16.64 34.46 7.07
C ALA A 128 -16.67 34.87 8.56
N MET A 129 -15.52 35.12 9.17
CA MET A 129 -15.39 35.71 10.51
C MET A 129 -14.64 37.04 10.41
N PRO A 130 -15.33 38.18 10.29
CA PRO A 130 -14.72 39.44 10.65
C PRO A 130 -14.48 39.39 12.17
N GLY A 131 -13.23 39.15 12.59
CA GLY A 131 -12.83 39.31 13.99
C GLY A 131 -12.22 38.10 14.72
N ILE A 132 -11.95 36.95 14.09
CA ILE A 132 -11.17 35.88 14.72
C ILE A 132 -9.89 35.62 13.93
N ALA A 133 -8.81 36.28 14.34
CA ALA A 133 -7.46 35.95 13.92
C ALA A 133 -7.01 34.70 14.69
N VAL A 134 -6.99 33.54 14.03
CA VAL A 134 -6.42 32.32 14.58
C VAL A 134 -4.96 32.27 14.16
N SER A 135 -4.05 32.68 15.04
CA SER A 135 -2.61 32.51 14.83
C SER A 135 -2.24 31.03 14.95
N ALA A 136 -1.39 30.56 14.05
CA ALA A 136 -0.91 29.18 13.91
C ALA A 136 -0.04 28.65 15.07
N GLY A 137 -0.13 29.25 16.25
CA GLY A 137 0.49 28.80 17.48
C GLY A 137 -0.49 29.13 18.60
N GLY A 138 -0.97 28.10 19.28
CA GLY A 138 -2.07 28.23 20.23
C GLY A 138 -1.86 29.35 21.24
N ILE A 139 -2.82 30.26 21.34
CA ILE A 139 -3.27 31.03 22.50
C ILE A 139 -4.61 31.67 22.08
N ILE A 140 -5.59 31.64 22.98
CA ILE A 140 -6.94 32.20 22.82
C ILE A 140 -6.82 33.73 22.65
N ALA A 141 -7.31 34.29 21.55
CA ALA A 141 -7.24 35.73 21.28
C ALA A 141 -8.57 36.43 21.56
N THR A 142 -8.50 37.37 22.51
CA THR A 142 -9.49 38.33 22.96
C THR A 142 -10.07 39.21 21.84
N VAL A 143 -11.36 39.51 21.93
CA VAL A 143 -12.10 40.39 21.00
C VAL A 143 -11.62 41.84 21.19
N ALA A 144 -10.81 42.34 20.26
CA ALA A 144 -10.49 43.77 20.20
C ALA A 144 -11.58 44.48 19.38
N ILE A 145 -12.49 45.18 20.07
CA ILE A 145 -13.41 46.13 19.45
C ILE A 145 -12.59 47.40 19.18
N PRO A 146 -12.39 47.85 17.92
CA PRO A 146 -11.76 49.13 17.68
C PRO A 146 -12.69 50.25 18.17
N GLU A 147 -12.24 51.03 19.15
CA GLU A 147 -13.02 52.08 19.85
C GLU A 147 -13.32 53.34 19.01
N THR A 148 -13.09 53.37 17.70
CA THR A 148 -13.21 54.61 16.93
C THR A 148 -13.98 54.46 15.63
N LEU A 149 -15.28 54.22 15.71
CA LEU A 149 -16.23 54.55 14.63
C LEU A 149 -17.52 55.09 15.25
N PRO A 150 -17.99 56.30 14.87
CA PRO A 150 -19.15 56.92 15.50
C PRO A 150 -20.42 56.11 15.20
N LEU A 151 -21.16 55.83 16.28
CA LEU A 151 -22.46 55.16 16.28
C LEU A 151 -23.39 55.75 15.20
N LYS A 152 -23.62 54.99 14.13
CA LYS A 152 -24.91 54.98 13.44
C LYS A 152 -25.66 53.75 13.92
N ALA A 153 -26.76 54.02 14.62
CA ALA A 153 -27.71 53.04 15.14
C ALA A 153 -28.05 51.97 14.08
N ILE A 154 -27.80 50.71 14.42
CA ILE A 154 -28.41 49.55 13.77
C ILE A 154 -29.13 48.77 14.88
N PRO A 155 -30.41 48.36 14.69
CA PRO A 155 -31.21 47.77 15.75
C PRO A 155 -30.58 46.49 16.28
N ALA A 156 -30.39 46.45 17.60
CA ALA A 156 -29.92 45.30 18.35
C ALA A 156 -31.01 44.22 18.43
N VAL A 157 -31.22 43.45 17.37
CA VAL A 157 -31.99 42.18 17.40
C VAL A 157 -31.38 41.20 16.39
N SER A 158 -30.38 40.39 16.76
CA SER A 158 -29.95 39.16 16.03
C SER A 158 -28.69 38.45 16.63
N THR A 159 -27.99 39.04 17.59
CA THR A 159 -26.60 38.62 17.93
C THR A 159 -26.44 37.28 18.68
N LEU A 160 -27.51 36.59 19.08
CA LEU A 160 -27.41 35.28 19.75
C LEU A 160 -27.61 34.07 18.82
N VAL A 161 -28.16 34.24 17.62
CA VAL A 161 -28.40 33.13 16.67
C VAL A 161 -27.29 33.02 15.61
N GLY A 162 -26.62 34.14 15.31
CA GLY A 162 -25.51 34.22 14.34
C GLY A 162 -24.35 33.26 14.61
N PRO A 163 -23.81 33.18 15.85
CA PRO A 163 -22.69 32.28 16.15
C PRO A 163 -23.04 30.80 15.94
N ILE A 164 -24.23 30.38 16.36
CA ILE A 164 -24.73 29.00 16.21
C ILE A 164 -24.90 28.65 14.73
N TYR A 165 -25.47 29.57 13.94
CA TYR A 165 -25.66 29.37 12.50
C TYR A 165 -24.32 29.28 11.75
N VAL A 166 -23.34 30.13 12.10
CA VAL A 166 -22.00 30.10 11.51
C VAL A 166 -21.27 28.81 11.87
N ILE A 167 -21.29 28.38 13.13
CA ILE A 167 -20.69 27.11 13.58
C ILE A 167 -21.34 25.92 12.87
N LYS A 168 -22.67 25.90 12.73
CA LYS A 168 -23.39 24.84 12.00
C LYS A 168 -22.96 24.79 10.53
N LYS A 169 -22.89 25.94 9.87
CA LYS A 169 -22.47 26.05 8.46
C LYS A 169 -21.02 25.60 8.24
N LEU A 170 -20.13 25.90 9.19
CA LEU A 170 -18.74 25.44 9.19
C LEU A 170 -18.65 23.92 9.36
N LYS A 171 -19.38 23.37 10.33
CA LYS A 171 -19.44 21.93 10.58
C LYS A 171 -20.00 21.17 9.37
N ASP A 172 -21.03 21.71 8.72
CA ASP A 172 -21.61 21.13 7.51
C ASP A 172 -20.63 21.16 6.32
N LYS A 173 -19.85 22.24 6.16
CA LYS A 173 -18.77 22.31 5.16
C LYS A 173 -17.68 21.29 5.42
N HIS A 174 -17.20 21.16 6.67
CA HIS A 174 -16.19 20.17 7.04
C HIS A 174 -16.69 18.75 6.77
N LYS A 175 -17.94 18.44 7.10
CA LYS A 175 -18.55 17.14 6.82
C LYS A 175 -18.60 16.84 5.32
N ARG A 176 -18.97 17.83 4.49
CA ARG A 176 -18.97 17.67 3.02
C ARG A 176 -17.56 17.41 2.49
N LEU A 177 -16.57 18.14 2.96
CA LEU A 177 -15.18 17.99 2.54
C LEU A 177 -14.61 16.61 2.93
N LYS A 178 -14.86 16.15 4.17
CA LYS A 178 -14.51 14.80 4.63
C LYS A 178 -15.14 13.71 3.75
N ASN A 179 -16.41 13.86 3.37
CA ASN A 179 -17.07 12.93 2.46
C ASN A 179 -16.46 12.91 1.06
N LEU A 180 -16.03 14.07 0.54
CA LEU A 180 -15.32 14.15 -0.75
C LEU A 180 -13.96 13.44 -0.67
N TRP A 181 -13.19 13.68 0.38
CA TRP A 181 -11.92 12.99 0.60
C TRP A 181 -12.09 11.48 0.71
N LYS A 182 -13.10 10.99 1.46
CA LYS A 182 -13.41 9.56 1.51
C LYS A 182 -13.71 8.97 0.12
N LYS A 183 -14.47 9.68 -0.72
CA LYS A 183 -14.75 9.24 -2.10
C LYS A 183 -13.47 9.19 -2.93
N GLN A 184 -12.61 10.20 -2.82
CA GLN A 184 -11.33 10.25 -3.53
C GLN A 184 -10.37 9.14 -3.08
N VAL A 185 -10.25 8.91 -1.77
CA VAL A 185 -9.50 7.78 -1.19
C VAL A 185 -10.04 6.46 -1.70
N ASN A 186 -11.36 6.26 -1.70
CA ASN A 186 -11.95 5.01 -2.18
C ASN A 186 -11.67 4.78 -3.67
N SER A 187 -11.73 5.83 -4.49
CA SER A 187 -11.37 5.74 -5.91
C SER A 187 -9.89 5.42 -6.09
N TYR A 188 -9.03 6.05 -5.30
CA TYR A 188 -7.60 5.79 -5.32
C TYR A 188 -7.27 4.35 -4.93
N LEU A 189 -7.82 3.86 -3.80
CA LEU A 189 -7.58 2.51 -3.32
C LEU A 189 -8.06 1.45 -4.31
N LYS A 190 -9.13 1.72 -5.05
CA LYS A 190 -9.60 0.84 -6.12
C LYS A 190 -8.58 0.70 -7.26
N LEU A 191 -8.02 1.81 -7.73
CA LEU A 191 -6.98 1.79 -8.77
C LEU A 191 -5.69 1.15 -8.25
N ALA A 192 -5.29 1.53 -7.05
CA ALA A 192 -4.12 0.99 -6.38
C ALA A 192 -4.20 -0.54 -6.17
N LYS A 193 -5.39 -1.08 -5.92
CA LYS A 193 -5.62 -2.52 -5.81
C LYS A 193 -5.21 -3.25 -7.10
N ASP A 194 -5.60 -2.73 -8.25
CA ASP A 194 -5.31 -3.33 -9.55
C ASP A 194 -3.81 -3.21 -9.87
N ASP A 195 -3.20 -2.05 -9.60
CA ASP A 195 -1.76 -1.85 -9.75
C ASP A 195 -0.95 -2.80 -8.85
N LEU A 196 -1.38 -2.97 -7.59
CA LEU A 196 -0.75 -3.87 -6.63
C LEU A 196 -0.85 -5.33 -7.07
N LYS A 197 -2.04 -5.76 -7.51
CA LYS A 197 -2.25 -7.11 -8.07
C LYS A 197 -1.31 -7.36 -9.24
N LYS A 198 -1.23 -6.41 -10.17
CA LYS A 198 -0.34 -6.52 -11.34
C LYS A 198 1.13 -6.65 -10.93
N TRP A 199 1.59 -5.79 -10.02
CA TRP A 199 2.97 -5.84 -9.50
C TRP A 199 3.30 -7.19 -8.86
N LEU A 200 2.40 -7.73 -8.02
CA LEU A 200 2.59 -9.05 -7.39
C LEU A 200 2.64 -10.19 -8.42
N LEU A 201 1.78 -10.17 -9.44
CA LEU A 201 1.80 -11.15 -10.52
C LEU A 201 3.08 -11.07 -11.36
N ASP A 202 3.64 -9.88 -11.55
CA ASP A 202 4.93 -9.74 -12.23
C ASP A 202 6.08 -10.30 -11.37
N VAL A 203 6.03 -10.14 -10.04
CA VAL A 203 6.99 -10.80 -9.13
C VAL A 203 6.84 -12.33 -9.18
N GLU A 204 5.60 -12.85 -9.21
CA GLU A 204 5.34 -14.29 -9.37
C GLU A 204 6.00 -14.83 -10.65
N LYS A 205 5.85 -14.15 -11.79
CA LYS A 205 6.49 -14.58 -13.05
C LYS A 205 8.01 -14.64 -12.93
N ILE A 206 8.64 -13.65 -12.28
CA ILE A 206 10.09 -13.64 -12.06
C ILE A 206 10.49 -14.84 -11.20
N PHE A 207 9.75 -15.06 -10.10
CA PHE A 207 10.00 -16.19 -9.22
C PHE A 207 9.89 -17.54 -9.95
N LEU A 208 8.85 -17.73 -10.76
CA LEU A 208 8.65 -18.96 -11.54
C LEU A 208 9.76 -19.18 -12.57
N LYS A 209 10.23 -18.11 -13.22
CA LYS A 209 11.35 -18.18 -14.18
C LYS A 209 12.66 -18.59 -13.50
N ASP A 210 12.96 -18.01 -12.35
CA ASP A 210 14.18 -18.31 -11.61
C ASP A 210 14.12 -19.74 -11.03
N TRP A 211 12.94 -20.18 -10.59
CA TRP A 211 12.70 -21.57 -10.20
C TRP A 211 12.90 -22.56 -11.36
N GLU A 212 12.35 -22.27 -12.54
CA GLU A 212 12.53 -23.11 -13.72
C GLU A 212 14.01 -23.21 -14.12
N SER A 213 14.73 -22.09 -14.03
CA SER A 213 16.17 -22.02 -14.31
C SER A 213 16.98 -22.88 -13.34
N PHE A 214 16.66 -22.80 -12.04
CA PHE A 214 17.23 -23.67 -11.02
C PHE A 214 16.97 -25.15 -11.33
N TYR A 215 15.71 -25.50 -11.60
CA TYR A 215 15.32 -26.90 -11.85
C TYR A 215 16.04 -27.49 -13.07
N LYS A 216 16.19 -26.71 -14.16
CA LYS A 216 16.94 -27.11 -15.35
C LYS A 216 18.41 -27.36 -15.03
N LYS A 217 19.07 -26.43 -14.32
CA LYS A 217 20.48 -26.53 -13.91
C LYS A 217 20.75 -27.80 -13.11
N VAL A 218 19.87 -28.10 -12.14
CA VAL A 218 20.00 -29.27 -11.28
C VAL A 218 19.77 -30.56 -12.08
N SER A 219 18.73 -30.60 -12.92
CA SER A 219 18.43 -31.77 -13.75
C SER A 219 19.56 -32.10 -14.73
N SER A 220 20.16 -31.10 -15.39
CA SER A 220 21.29 -31.31 -16.30
C SER A 220 22.55 -31.77 -15.57
N SER A 221 22.83 -31.21 -14.38
CA SER A 221 24.01 -31.63 -13.59
C SER A 221 23.91 -33.07 -13.11
N SER A 222 22.71 -33.54 -12.76
CA SER A 222 22.47 -34.93 -12.35
C SER A 222 22.69 -35.92 -13.49
N LEU A 223 22.25 -35.59 -14.71
CA LEU A 223 22.50 -36.40 -15.92
C LEU A 223 23.99 -36.49 -16.25
N GLN A 224 24.71 -35.37 -16.18
CA GLN A 224 26.15 -35.34 -16.43
C GLN A 224 26.93 -36.20 -15.42
N SER A 225 26.58 -36.09 -14.13
CA SER A 225 27.22 -36.90 -13.07
C SER A 225 26.93 -38.40 -13.20
N ALA A 226 25.79 -38.78 -13.78
CA ALA A 226 25.44 -40.17 -14.04
C ALA A 226 26.20 -40.73 -15.24
N MET A 227 26.36 -39.93 -16.31
CA MET A 227 27.16 -40.29 -17.48
C MET A 227 28.65 -40.43 -17.13
N ASP A 228 29.21 -39.49 -16.36
CA ASP A 228 30.61 -39.57 -15.91
C ASP A 228 30.86 -40.83 -15.05
N LYS A 229 29.91 -41.20 -14.18
CA LYS A 229 30.00 -42.45 -13.39
C LYS A 229 29.86 -43.71 -14.24
N SER A 230 29.02 -43.71 -15.28
CA SER A 230 28.95 -44.84 -16.21
C SER A 230 30.25 -44.99 -17.00
N ASP A 231 30.84 -43.89 -17.46
CA ASP A 231 32.08 -43.91 -18.23
C ASP A 231 33.27 -44.40 -17.39
N ILE A 232 33.32 -44.03 -16.10
CA ILE A 232 34.31 -44.57 -15.15
C ILE A 232 34.11 -46.08 -14.94
N ASN A 233 32.87 -46.57 -14.85
CA ASN A 233 32.60 -48.01 -14.71
C ASN A 233 32.92 -48.79 -16.00
N TYR A 234 32.60 -48.24 -17.18
CA TYR A 234 32.99 -48.84 -18.46
C TYR A 234 34.52 -48.90 -18.64
N ALA A 235 35.25 -47.86 -18.22
CA ALA A 235 36.71 -47.84 -18.25
C ALA A 235 37.34 -48.88 -17.29
N LYS A 236 36.71 -49.13 -16.13
CA LYS A 236 37.14 -50.19 -15.20
C LYS A 236 36.90 -51.60 -15.74
N ILE A 237 35.81 -51.83 -16.49
CA ILE A 237 35.48 -53.15 -17.04
C ILE A 237 36.37 -53.50 -18.26
N LYS A 238 36.85 -52.52 -19.01
CA LYS A 238 37.78 -52.75 -20.15
C LYS A 238 39.24 -52.98 -19.75
N ASN A 239 39.62 -52.73 -18.50
CA ASN A 239 40.98 -52.89 -17.99
C ASN A 239 41.17 -54.16 -17.12
N ILE A 240 40.28 -55.14 -17.26
CA ILE A 240 40.38 -56.51 -16.72
C ILE A 240 40.48 -57.47 -17.91
#